data_AF-A0A2G2ZCE8-F1
#
_entry.id   AF-A0A2G2ZCE8-F1
#
_cell.length_a   1.000
_cell.length_b   1.000
_cell.length_c   1.000
_cell.angle_alpha   90.00
_cell.angle_beta   90.00
_cell.angle_gamma   90.00
#
_symmetry.space_group_name_H-M   'P 1'
#
loop_
_entity.id
_entity.type
_entity.pdbx_description
1 polymer ?
#
loop_
_entity_poly.entity_id
_entity_poly.type
_entity_poly.pdbx_seq_one_letter_code
_entity_poly.pdbx_strand_id
1 'polypeptide(L)'
;MDSPRGVPERHKANSTSSSSTTPLVAVATFWKDFDLEKERSTLDEQGLRIAENQENSQKNRRKLAESTRDFKKASNEDKLSLFNSLLKGYQEEVDNLTKRAKYGENAFLNIYQKLYEAPDPYPVIASIAVLLENLMIFILYNEDMQLSTPHELWNMASNCGVHGLEMLKSFAD
;
A
#
# COMPACT_ATOMS: atom_id res chain seq x y z
N MET A 1 15.43 42.18 -23.95
CA MET A 1 13.97 42.03 -23.86
C MET A 1 13.67 40.56 -23.58
N ASP A 2 13.16 40.10 -22.46
CA ASP A 2 13.27 40.45 -21.04
C ASP A 2 12.79 39.17 -20.29
N SER A 3 12.98 39.14 -18.98
CA SER A 3 12.93 37.97 -18.06
C SER A 3 11.76 36.95 -18.11
N PRO A 4 11.97 35.76 -17.49
CA PRO A 4 11.00 34.68 -17.28
C PRO A 4 10.20 34.86 -15.97
N ARG A 5 9.05 34.17 -15.83
CA ARG A 5 8.49 33.53 -14.59
C ARG A 5 6.98 33.33 -14.66
N GLY A 6 6.52 32.26 -14.02
CA GLY A 6 5.12 32.07 -13.67
C GLY A 6 4.78 30.65 -13.21
N VAL A 7 5.45 30.16 -12.16
CA VAL A 7 4.91 29.03 -11.37
C VAL A 7 3.60 29.51 -10.74
N PRO A 8 2.46 28.81 -10.86
CA PRO A 8 1.27 29.19 -10.12
C PRO A 8 1.44 28.76 -8.66
N GLU A 9 1.54 29.76 -7.79
CA GLU A 9 1.56 29.62 -6.35
C GLU A 9 0.31 28.89 -5.80
N ARG A 10 0.62 28.12 -4.78
CA ARG A 10 -0.28 27.43 -3.86
C ARG A 10 -1.13 28.44 -3.07
N HIS A 11 -2.25 27.94 -2.55
CA HIS A 11 -3.17 28.50 -1.55
C HIS A 11 -4.44 29.19 -2.06
N LYS A 12 -5.50 28.38 -2.15
CA LYS A 12 -6.81 28.81 -1.66
C LYS A 12 -7.21 27.87 -0.53
N ALA A 13 -7.03 28.34 0.69
CA ALA A 13 -7.66 27.77 1.87
C ALA A 13 -9.18 27.76 1.62
N ASN A 14 -9.78 26.57 1.64
CA ASN A 14 -11.21 26.45 1.73
C ASN A 14 -11.52 25.76 3.05
N SER A 15 -12.18 26.53 3.90
CA SER A 15 -12.66 26.19 5.22
C SER A 15 -13.61 24.99 5.14
N THR A 16 -13.19 23.86 5.71
CA THR A 16 -14.07 22.72 5.98
C THR A 16 -13.86 22.33 7.44
N SER A 17 -14.85 22.67 8.25
CA SER A 17 -15.21 22.09 9.56
C SER A 17 -14.18 21.13 10.16
N SER A 18 -13.42 21.62 11.14
CA SER A 18 -12.52 20.83 11.97
C SER A 18 -13.29 19.81 12.80
N SER A 19 -13.56 18.64 12.22
CA SER A 19 -13.78 17.42 12.99
C SER A 19 -12.45 17.09 13.67
N SER A 20 -12.42 17.18 14.99
CA SER A 20 -11.31 16.77 15.85
C SER A 20 -11.19 15.25 15.89
N THR A 21 -11.00 14.61 14.74
CA THR A 21 -10.75 13.18 14.64
C THR A 21 -9.29 12.93 14.94
N THR A 22 -9.00 12.10 15.96
CA THR A 22 -7.63 11.74 16.30
C THR A 22 -6.95 11.04 15.13
N PRO A 23 -5.62 11.17 14.94
CA PRO A 23 -4.90 10.52 13.85
C PRO A 23 -5.17 9.01 13.73
N LEU A 24 -5.37 8.34 14.88
CA LEU A 24 -5.77 6.93 14.94
C LEU A 24 -7.10 6.66 14.23
N VAL A 25 -8.13 7.48 14.47
CA VAL A 25 -9.46 7.30 13.87
C VAL A 25 -9.39 7.53 12.37
N ALA A 26 -8.66 8.56 11.93
CA ALA A 26 -8.51 8.85 10.50
C ALA A 26 -7.81 7.71 9.74
N VAL A 27 -6.70 7.19 10.29
CA VAL A 27 -5.98 6.03 9.73
C VAL A 27 -6.86 4.79 9.73
N ALA A 28 -7.53 4.48 10.85
CA ALA A 28 -8.38 3.30 10.96
C ALA A 28 -9.56 3.34 9.99
N THR A 29 -10.23 4.49 9.85
CA THR A 29 -11.33 4.67 8.89
C THR A 29 -10.83 4.52 7.46
N PHE A 30 -9.72 5.18 7.09
CA PHE A 30 -9.19 5.06 5.73
C PHE A 30 -8.87 3.61 5.38
N TRP A 31 -8.09 2.91 6.21
CA TRP A 31 -7.65 1.54 5.89
C TRP A 31 -8.79 0.52 5.93
N LYS A 32 -9.84 0.79 6.70
CA LYS A 32 -11.09 0.03 6.64
C LYS A 32 -11.82 0.26 5.31
N ASP A 33 -11.99 1.51 4.91
CA ASP A 33 -12.75 1.87 3.70
C ASP A 33 -11.97 1.55 2.41
N PHE A 34 -10.65 1.63 2.46
CA PHE A 34 -9.74 1.22 1.39
C PHE A 34 -9.89 -0.28 1.07
N ASP A 35 -10.28 -1.10 2.05
CA ASP A 35 -10.53 -2.54 1.90
C ASP A 35 -9.39 -3.23 1.13
N LEU A 36 -8.23 -3.34 1.80
CA LEU A 36 -7.01 -3.87 1.20
C LEU A 36 -7.20 -5.26 0.58
N GLU A 37 -8.10 -6.09 1.13
CA GLU A 37 -8.36 -7.43 0.62
C GLU A 37 -9.07 -7.39 -0.73
N LYS A 38 -10.08 -6.51 -0.87
CA LYS A 38 -10.74 -6.26 -2.14
C LYS A 38 -9.80 -5.66 -3.19
N GLU A 39 -8.95 -4.72 -2.79
CA GLU A 39 -7.97 -4.11 -3.71
C GLU A 39 -6.92 -5.15 -4.16
N ARG A 40 -6.48 -6.05 -3.29
CA ARG A 40 -5.60 -7.18 -3.67
C ARG A 40 -6.26 -8.09 -4.71
N SER A 41 -7.51 -8.49 -4.49
CA SER A 41 -8.25 -9.30 -5.46
C SER A 41 -8.38 -8.59 -6.82
N THR A 42 -8.62 -7.28 -6.81
CA THR A 42 -8.66 -6.46 -8.04
C THR A 42 -7.30 -6.43 -8.74
N LEU A 43 -6.21 -6.26 -8.00
CA LEU A 43 -4.84 -6.27 -8.54
C LEU A 43 -4.46 -7.64 -9.11
N ASP A 44 -4.88 -8.73 -8.47
CA ASP A 44 -4.65 -10.09 -8.95
C ASP A 44 -5.38 -10.33 -10.28
N GLU A 45 -6.65 -9.92 -10.40
CA GLU A 45 -7.39 -9.99 -11.66
C GLU A 45 -6.70 -9.17 -12.76
N GLN A 46 -6.26 -7.95 -12.44
CA GLN A 46 -5.52 -7.11 -13.37
C GLN A 46 -4.19 -7.75 -13.80
N GLY A 47 -3.45 -8.36 -12.86
CA GLY A 47 -2.22 -9.09 -13.12
C GLY A 47 -2.43 -10.25 -14.08
N LEU A 48 -3.47 -11.06 -13.86
CA LEU A 48 -3.85 -12.16 -14.75
C LEU A 48 -4.19 -11.66 -16.16
N ARG A 49 -4.98 -10.57 -16.26
CA ARG A 49 -5.30 -9.95 -17.55
C ARG A 49 -4.08 -9.39 -18.27
N ILE A 50 -3.13 -8.82 -17.54
CA ILE A 50 -1.85 -8.37 -18.12
C ILE A 50 -1.09 -9.56 -18.69
N ALA A 51 -0.97 -10.67 -17.95
CA ALA A 51 -0.30 -11.88 -18.41
C ALA A 51 -0.97 -12.46 -19.68
N GLU A 52 -2.29 -12.55 -19.70
CA GLU A 52 -3.08 -12.97 -20.87
C GLU A 52 -2.81 -12.05 -22.09
N ASN A 53 -2.83 -10.73 -21.88
CA ASN A 53 -2.55 -9.75 -22.93
C ASN A 53 -1.11 -9.84 -23.46
N GLN A 54 -0.15 -10.21 -22.62
CA GLN A 54 1.23 -10.45 -23.05
C GLN A 54 1.32 -11.71 -23.91
N GLU A 55 0.70 -12.81 -23.50
CA GLU A 55 0.67 -14.07 -24.26
C GLU A 55 0.02 -13.87 -25.63
N ASN A 56 -1.15 -13.22 -25.66
CA ASN A 56 -1.89 -12.95 -26.90
C ASN A 56 -1.06 -12.10 -27.88
N SER A 57 -0.35 -11.09 -27.41
CA SER A 57 0.52 -10.29 -28.28
C SER A 57 1.74 -11.06 -28.78
N GLN A 58 2.26 -12.02 -28.03
CA GLN A 58 3.30 -12.91 -28.56
C GLN A 58 2.74 -13.79 -29.69
N LYS A 59 1.55 -14.37 -29.51
CA LYS A 59 0.87 -15.18 -30.54
C LYS A 59 0.57 -14.35 -31.79
N ASN A 60 -0.02 -13.16 -31.63
CA ASN A 60 -0.37 -12.27 -32.74
C ASN A 60 0.86 -11.83 -33.54
N ARG A 61 1.95 -11.42 -32.85
CA ARG A 61 3.20 -11.03 -33.52
C ARG A 61 3.83 -12.18 -34.30
N ARG A 62 3.79 -13.41 -33.77
CA ARG A 62 4.26 -14.61 -34.50
C ARG A 62 3.42 -14.85 -35.76
N LYS A 63 2.08 -14.82 -35.64
CA LYS A 63 1.15 -14.97 -36.76
C LYS A 63 1.36 -13.90 -37.84
N LEU A 64 1.61 -12.65 -37.45
CA LEU A 64 1.92 -11.56 -38.38
C LEU A 64 3.25 -11.77 -39.09
N ALA A 65 4.29 -12.20 -38.36
CA ALA A 65 5.59 -12.50 -38.97
C ALA A 65 5.49 -13.63 -40.01
N GLU A 66 4.72 -14.69 -39.69
CA GLU A 66 4.44 -15.78 -40.61
C GLU A 66 3.66 -15.30 -41.84
N SER A 67 2.54 -14.60 -41.65
CA SER A 67 1.71 -14.06 -42.75
C SER A 67 2.51 -13.12 -43.66
N THR A 68 3.42 -12.33 -43.09
CA THR A 68 4.32 -11.44 -43.84
C THR A 68 5.33 -12.23 -44.66
N ARG A 69 5.90 -13.29 -44.09
CA ARG A 69 6.83 -14.17 -44.80
C ARG A 69 6.13 -14.89 -45.96
N ASP A 70 4.90 -15.35 -45.74
CA ASP A 70 4.13 -16.09 -46.73
C ASP A 70 3.68 -15.16 -47.86
N PHE A 71 3.23 -13.95 -47.54
CA PHE A 71 2.97 -12.90 -48.53
C PHE A 71 4.19 -12.59 -49.40
N LYS A 72 5.40 -12.53 -48.80
CA LYS A 72 6.64 -12.29 -49.56
C LYS A 72 6.96 -13.42 -50.54
N LYS A 73 6.62 -14.67 -50.20
CA LYS A 73 6.85 -15.87 -51.02
C LYS A 73 5.76 -16.12 -52.06
N ALA A 74 4.57 -15.56 -51.87
CA ALA A 74 3.42 -15.75 -52.73
C ALA A 74 3.66 -15.25 -54.17
N SER A 75 2.95 -15.87 -55.12
CA SER A 75 2.91 -15.46 -56.52
C SER A 75 2.27 -14.07 -56.66
N ASN A 76 2.40 -13.43 -57.83
CA ASN A 76 1.76 -12.13 -58.05
C ASN A 76 0.23 -12.22 -58.06
N GLU A 77 -0.36 -13.33 -58.55
CA GLU A 77 -1.80 -13.55 -58.45
C GLU A 77 -2.26 -13.68 -56.99
N ASP A 78 -1.52 -14.45 -56.17
CA ASP A 78 -1.92 -14.72 -54.79
C ASP A 78 -1.73 -13.52 -53.85
N LYS A 79 -0.74 -12.66 -54.12
CA LYS A 79 -0.44 -11.48 -53.30
C LYS A 79 -1.64 -10.55 -53.16
N LEU A 80 -2.39 -10.31 -54.24
CA LEU A 80 -3.59 -9.46 -54.18
C LEU A 80 -4.64 -10.01 -53.19
N SER A 81 -4.78 -11.34 -53.12
CA SER A 81 -5.70 -12.00 -52.19
C SER A 81 -5.23 -11.90 -50.73
N LEU A 82 -3.93 -12.06 -50.48
CA LEU A 82 -3.33 -12.05 -49.15
C LEU A 82 -3.15 -10.65 -48.57
N PHE A 83 -2.95 -9.64 -49.42
CA PHE A 83 -2.63 -8.28 -49.01
C PHE A 83 -3.67 -7.69 -48.06
N ASN A 84 -4.96 -7.83 -48.38
CA ASN A 84 -6.04 -7.29 -47.57
C ASN A 84 -6.10 -7.94 -46.18
N SER A 85 -5.86 -9.25 -46.09
CA SER A 85 -5.82 -9.97 -44.81
C SER A 85 -4.61 -9.54 -43.99
N LEU A 86 -3.43 -9.40 -44.62
CA LEU A 86 -2.21 -8.96 -43.96
C LEU A 86 -2.34 -7.53 -43.41
N LEU A 87 -2.88 -6.60 -44.20
CA LEU A 87 -3.11 -5.22 -43.80
C LEU A 87 -4.05 -5.14 -42.59
N LYS A 88 -5.16 -5.89 -42.61
CA LYS A 88 -6.08 -5.98 -41.47
C LYS A 88 -5.40 -6.53 -40.22
N GLY A 89 -4.59 -7.58 -40.35
CA GLY A 89 -3.83 -8.12 -39.21
C GLY A 89 -2.89 -7.09 -38.58
N TYR A 90 -2.22 -6.27 -39.40
CA TYR A 90 -1.36 -5.20 -38.88
C TYR A 90 -2.16 -4.10 -38.17
N GLN A 91 -3.30 -3.68 -38.74
CA GLN A 91 -4.19 -2.70 -38.13
C GLN A 91 -4.70 -3.21 -36.77
N GLU A 92 -5.19 -4.45 -36.72
CA GLU A 92 -5.67 -5.08 -35.49
C GLU A 92 -4.59 -5.14 -34.41
N GLU A 93 -3.34 -5.50 -34.76
CA GLU A 93 -2.26 -5.52 -33.77
C GLU A 93 -1.93 -4.11 -33.27
N VAL A 94 -1.91 -3.08 -34.11
CA VAL A 94 -1.69 -1.69 -33.67
C VAL A 94 -2.79 -1.23 -32.70
N ASP A 95 -4.05 -1.56 -32.99
CA ASP A 95 -5.16 -1.26 -32.09
C ASP A 95 -5.04 -2.03 -30.77
N ASN A 96 -4.64 -3.30 -30.82
CA ASN A 96 -4.43 -4.13 -29.63
C ASN A 96 -3.27 -3.62 -28.77
N LEU A 97 -2.17 -3.14 -29.38
CA LEU A 97 -1.07 -2.48 -28.66
C LEU A 97 -1.58 -1.27 -27.88
N THR A 98 -2.40 -0.43 -28.53
CA THR A 98 -2.99 0.76 -27.90
C THR A 98 -3.93 0.38 -26.75
N LYS A 99 -4.81 -0.61 -26.96
CA LYS A 99 -5.73 -1.09 -25.91
C LYS A 99 -4.99 -1.64 -24.70
N ARG A 100 -3.95 -2.45 -24.92
CA ARG A 100 -3.15 -3.01 -23.82
C ARG A 100 -2.37 -1.95 -23.05
N ALA A 101 -1.77 -0.97 -23.76
CA ALA A 101 -1.05 0.13 -23.12
C ALA A 101 -1.99 0.91 -22.18
N LYS A 102 -3.15 1.32 -22.70
CA LYS A 102 -4.19 1.98 -21.90
C LYS A 102 -4.65 1.13 -20.72
N TYR A 103 -4.82 -0.17 -20.89
CA TYR A 103 -5.21 -1.05 -19.79
C TYR A 103 -4.16 -1.04 -18.67
N GLY A 104 -2.89 -1.22 -19.00
CA GLY A 104 -1.80 -1.22 -18.03
C GLY A 104 -1.64 0.13 -17.31
N GLU A 105 -1.74 1.24 -18.05
CA GLU A 105 -1.69 2.60 -17.49
C GLU A 105 -2.85 2.85 -16.51
N ASN A 106 -4.08 2.46 -16.88
CA ASN A 106 -5.24 2.63 -16.01
C ASN A 106 -5.16 1.75 -14.75
N ALA A 107 -4.72 0.50 -14.87
CA ALA A 107 -4.53 -0.39 -13.73
C ALA A 107 -3.53 0.21 -12.73
N PHE A 108 -2.39 0.69 -13.23
CA PHE A 108 -1.37 1.35 -12.39
C PHE A 108 -1.88 2.64 -11.74
N LEU A 109 -2.49 3.55 -12.50
CA LEU A 109 -2.94 4.83 -11.97
C LEU A 109 -4.05 4.68 -10.93
N ASN A 110 -4.93 3.69 -11.10
CA ASN A 110 -6.01 3.39 -10.15
C ASN A 110 -5.45 3.13 -8.74
N ILE A 111 -4.50 2.20 -8.61
CA ILE A 111 -3.91 1.89 -7.31
C ILE A 111 -2.98 3.00 -6.80
N TYR A 112 -2.20 3.64 -7.70
CA TYR A 112 -1.30 4.73 -7.35
C TYR A 112 -2.06 5.90 -6.69
N GLN A 113 -3.19 6.31 -7.28
CA GLN A 113 -4.00 7.41 -6.75
C GLN A 113 -4.55 7.09 -5.36
N LYS A 114 -5.12 5.89 -5.17
CA LYS A 114 -5.67 5.49 -3.87
C LYS A 114 -4.58 5.41 -2.78
N LEU A 115 -3.41 4.88 -3.11
CA LEU A 115 -2.29 4.80 -2.17
C LEU A 115 -1.66 6.16 -1.88
N TYR A 116 -1.65 7.08 -2.84
CA TYR A 116 -1.15 8.44 -2.66
C TYR A 116 -1.99 9.23 -1.63
N GLU A 117 -3.29 8.96 -1.57
CA GLU A 117 -4.21 9.55 -0.60
C GLU A 117 -4.19 8.86 0.77
N ALA A 118 -3.52 7.70 0.88
CA ALA A 118 -3.50 6.91 2.10
C ALA A 118 -2.69 7.60 3.22
N PRO A 119 -3.25 7.74 4.43
CA PRO A 119 -2.48 8.19 5.57
C PRO A 119 -1.49 7.09 5.98
N ASP A 120 -0.25 7.49 6.28
CA ASP A 120 0.79 6.59 6.74
C ASP A 120 0.37 5.87 8.03
N PRO A 121 0.24 4.52 8.04
CA PRO A 121 -0.15 3.79 9.23
C PRO A 121 0.99 3.65 10.26
N TYR A 122 2.24 3.86 9.87
CA TYR A 122 3.40 3.58 10.73
C TYR A 122 3.42 4.39 12.03
N PRO A 123 3.20 5.72 12.04
CA PRO A 123 3.23 6.51 13.29
C PRO A 123 2.22 6.02 14.33
N VAL A 124 1.03 5.61 13.88
CA VAL A 124 -0.02 5.08 14.76
C VAL A 124 0.39 3.72 15.32
N ILE A 125 0.88 2.81 14.47
CA ILE A 125 1.34 1.48 14.90
C ILE A 125 2.50 1.60 15.91
N ALA A 126 3.46 2.48 15.64
CA ALA A 126 4.58 2.73 16.54
C ALA A 126 4.10 3.27 17.90
N SER A 127 3.15 4.20 17.92
CA SER A 127 2.59 4.72 19.17
C SER A 127 1.88 3.64 19.99
N ILE A 128 1.12 2.76 19.33
CA ILE A 128 0.43 1.64 20.00
C ILE A 128 1.45 0.65 20.56
N ALA A 129 2.51 0.32 19.82
CA ALA A 129 3.56 -0.58 20.30
C ALA A 129 4.20 -0.08 21.60
N VAL A 130 4.57 1.20 21.66
CA VAL A 130 5.12 1.82 22.88
C VAL A 130 4.12 1.84 24.03
N LEU A 131 2.84 2.15 23.74
CA LEU A 131 1.79 2.12 24.76
C LEU A 131 1.57 0.72 25.34
N LEU A 132 1.62 -0.31 24.50
CA LEU A 132 1.51 -1.70 24.94
C LEU A 132 2.70 -2.13 25.78
N GLU A 133 3.91 -1.71 25.43
CA GLU A 133 5.12 -1.96 26.24
C GLU A 133 5.00 -1.29 27.62
N ASN A 134 4.62 0.00 27.65
CA ASN A 134 4.42 0.73 28.90
C ASN A 134 3.31 0.13 29.76
N LEU A 135 2.21 -0.32 29.13
CA LEU A 135 1.10 -0.97 29.83
C LEU A 135 1.53 -2.32 30.41
N MET A 136 2.31 -3.10 29.66
CA MET A 136 2.86 -4.37 30.15
C MET A 136 3.77 -4.13 31.36
N ILE A 137 4.66 -3.15 31.28
CA ILE A 137 5.50 -2.73 32.41
C ILE A 137 4.61 -2.36 33.60
N PHE A 138 3.62 -1.49 33.41
CA PHE A 138 2.71 -1.11 34.47
C PHE A 138 2.00 -2.32 35.10
N ILE A 139 1.48 -3.25 34.31
CA ILE A 139 0.81 -4.46 34.81
C ILE A 139 1.78 -5.31 35.64
N LEU A 140 3.00 -5.56 35.16
CA LEU A 140 4.02 -6.32 35.89
C LEU A 140 4.37 -5.65 37.23
N TYR A 141 4.56 -4.33 37.23
CA TYR A 141 4.82 -3.55 38.44
C TYR A 141 3.66 -3.61 39.44
N ASN A 142 2.39 -3.65 38.98
CA ASN A 142 1.23 -3.75 39.86
C ASN A 142 1.01 -5.18 40.39
N GLU A 143 1.31 -6.21 39.58
CA GLU A 143 1.23 -7.61 40.02
C GLU A 143 2.30 -7.93 41.07
N ASP A 144 3.53 -7.44 40.93
CA ASP A 144 4.58 -7.58 41.97
C ASP A 144 4.16 -6.92 43.30
N MET A 145 3.40 -5.82 43.23
CA MET A 145 2.81 -5.17 44.41
C MET A 145 1.66 -5.96 45.04
N GLN A 146 0.94 -6.79 44.27
CA GLN A 146 -0.11 -7.69 44.80
C GLN A 146 0.44 -9.01 45.33
N LEU A 147 1.52 -9.54 44.74
CA LEU A 147 2.22 -10.75 45.19
C LEU A 147 3.04 -10.55 46.45
N SER A 148 3.42 -9.30 46.75
CA SER A 148 4.11 -8.95 47.98
C SER A 148 3.09 -8.77 49.10
N THR A 149 2.76 -9.83 49.84
CA THR A 149 1.94 -9.66 51.04
C THR A 149 2.67 -8.72 52.01
N PRO A 150 1.97 -7.87 52.80
CA PRO A 150 2.62 -7.00 53.77
C PRO A 150 3.58 -7.75 54.72
N HIS A 151 3.31 -9.04 54.95
CA HIS A 151 4.17 -9.93 55.74
C HIS A 151 5.48 -10.29 55.01
N GLU A 152 5.47 -10.54 53.70
CA GLU A 152 6.68 -10.83 52.92
C GLU A 152 7.56 -9.61 52.76
N LEU A 153 6.96 -8.42 52.58
CA LEU A 153 7.69 -7.15 52.61
C LEU A 153 8.32 -6.89 53.98
N TRP A 154 7.59 -7.19 55.06
CA TRP A 154 8.12 -7.09 56.42
C TRP A 154 9.27 -8.08 56.67
N ASN A 155 9.17 -9.32 56.18
CA ASN A 155 10.22 -10.33 56.29
C ASN A 155 11.46 -10.01 55.44
N MET A 156 11.31 -9.48 54.22
CA MET A 156 12.43 -8.99 53.40
C MET A 156 13.11 -7.79 54.07
N ALA A 157 12.35 -6.81 54.56
CA ALA A 157 12.89 -5.64 55.27
C ALA A 157 13.58 -6.01 56.59
N SER A 158 13.08 -7.04 57.28
CA SER A 158 13.67 -7.57 58.52
C SER A 158 14.97 -8.37 58.24
N ASN A 159 15.03 -9.13 57.15
CA ASN A 159 16.24 -9.87 56.72
C ASN A 159 17.34 -8.99 56.12
N CYS A 160 17.03 -7.81 55.58
CA CYS A 160 18.04 -6.87 55.08
C CYS A 160 18.85 -6.16 56.17
N GLY A 161 18.58 -6.43 57.46
CA GLY A 161 19.26 -5.78 58.57
C GLY A 161 18.92 -4.28 58.67
N VAL A 162 19.36 -3.65 59.75
CA VAL A 162 18.94 -2.34 60.32
C VAL A 162 18.72 -1.16 59.35
N HIS A 163 19.14 -1.20 58.09
CA HIS A 163 18.82 -0.17 57.08
C HIS A 163 17.42 -0.33 56.44
N GLY A 164 16.81 -1.52 56.44
CA GLY A 164 15.47 -1.72 55.84
C GLY A 164 14.33 -1.03 56.62
N LEU A 165 14.50 -0.84 57.93
CA LEU A 165 13.52 -0.21 58.82
C LEU A 165 13.49 1.32 58.68
N GLU A 166 14.56 1.95 58.19
CA GLU A 166 14.56 3.40 57.92
C GLU A 166 13.82 3.75 56.63
N MET A 167 13.85 2.88 55.63
CA MET A 167 13.16 3.10 54.34
C MET A 167 11.63 3.01 54.49
N LEU A 168 11.12 2.17 55.39
CA LEU A 168 9.68 2.07 55.67
C LEU A 168 9.11 3.27 56.44
N LYS A 169 9.92 3.99 57.21
CA LYS A 169 9.49 5.24 57.86
C LYS A 169 9.29 6.40 56.89
N SER A 170 9.90 6.34 55.70
CA SER A 170 9.76 7.35 54.63
C SER A 170 8.46 7.21 53.81
N PHE A 171 7.73 6.09 53.94
CA PHE A 171 6.48 5.83 53.23
C PHE A 171 5.22 6.09 54.08
N ALA A 172 5.39 6.44 55.36
CA ALA A 172 4.31 6.67 56.32
C ALA A 172 4.04 8.16 56.63
N ASP A 173 4.76 9.07 55.96
CA ASP A 173 4.48 10.51 55.87
C ASP A 173 4.11 10.85 54.41
#